data_AF-A0A8X8WDQ6-F1
#
_entry.id   AF-A0A8X8WDQ6-F1
#
_cell.length_a   1.000
_cell.length_b   1.000
_cell.length_c   1.000
_cell.angle_alpha   90.00
_cell.angle_beta   90.00
_cell.angle_gamma   90.00
#
_symmetry.space_group_name_H-M   'P 1'
#
loop_
_entity.id
_entity.type
_entity.pdbx_description
1 polymer ?
#
loop_
_entity_poly.entity_id
_entity_poly.type
_entity_poly.pdbx_seq_one_letter_code
_entity_poly.pdbx_strand_id
1 'polypeptide(L)'
;MDGGASGGGGGPAPFLLKTYEMVDDSSTDAIVSWSGSRKSFVVWNPPEFARLLLPSYFKHNNFSSFIRQLNTYEIREINWTLDFPDNWTL
;
A
#
# COMPACT_ATOMS: atom_id res chain seq x y z
N MET A 1 25.40 -10.84 23.43
CA MET A 1 25.49 -9.55 22.70
C MET A 1 25.92 -9.88 21.29
N ASP A 2 25.21 -9.27 20.34
CA ASP A 2 25.42 -9.22 18.89
C ASP A 2 25.10 -10.46 18.04
N GLY A 3 24.37 -10.22 16.94
CA GLY A 3 24.12 -11.20 15.88
C GLY A 3 22.67 -11.65 15.67
N GLY A 4 21.69 -10.75 15.77
CA GLY A 4 20.30 -11.04 15.41
C GLY A 4 20.13 -11.23 13.90
N ALA A 5 20.23 -12.47 13.43
CA ALA A 5 19.82 -12.87 12.09
C ALA A 5 18.33 -12.57 11.87
N SER A 6 17.97 -11.95 10.73
CA SER A 6 16.82 -12.31 9.89
C SER A 6 16.57 -11.25 8.82
N GLY A 7 16.45 -11.67 7.56
CA GLY A 7 15.97 -10.81 6.48
C GLY A 7 16.23 -11.29 5.05
N GLY A 8 16.97 -12.38 4.86
CA GLY A 8 16.96 -13.12 3.59
C GLY A 8 15.84 -14.16 3.62
N GLY A 9 14.67 -13.83 3.09
CA GLY A 9 13.57 -14.76 2.91
C GLY A 9 12.79 -14.36 1.66
N GLY A 10 12.80 -15.20 0.63
CA GLY A 10 12.12 -14.97 -0.66
C GLY A 10 10.59 -15.04 -0.58
N GLY A 11 10.00 -14.43 0.45
CA GLY A 11 8.56 -14.23 0.58
C GLY A 11 8.19 -12.76 0.31
N PRO A 12 6.94 -12.49 -0.10
CA PRO A 12 6.50 -11.12 -0.37
C PRO A 12 6.73 -10.23 0.85
N ALA A 13 7.22 -9.01 0.62
CA ALA A 13 7.51 -8.07 1.69
C ALA A 13 6.26 -7.88 2.59
N PRO A 14 6.41 -7.84 3.93
CA PRO A 14 5.27 -7.70 4.85
C PRO A 14 4.40 -6.47 4.56
N PHE A 15 5.00 -5.43 3.98
CA PHE A 15 4.31 -4.24 3.49
C PHE A 15 3.33 -4.57 2.36
N LEU A 16 3.76 -5.36 1.37
CA LEU A 16 2.92 -5.73 0.21
C LEU A 16 1.78 -6.64 0.62
N LEU A 17 2.03 -7.60 1.50
CA LEU A 17 0.98 -8.50 2.00
C LEU A 17 -0.11 -7.72 2.72
N LYS A 18 0.27 -6.80 3.61
CA LYS A 18 -0.69 -5.93 4.33
C LYS A 18 -1.45 -4.99 3.41
N THR A 19 -0.78 -4.42 2.40
CA THR A 19 -1.44 -3.59 1.40
C THR A 19 -2.45 -4.42 0.60
N TYR A 20 -2.11 -5.64 0.20
CA TYR A 20 -3.04 -6.55 -0.48
C TYR A 20 -4.25 -6.87 0.41
N GLU A 21 -4.03 -7.28 1.66
CA GLU A 21 -5.11 -7.58 2.61
C GLU A 21 -6.03 -6.37 2.84
N MET A 22 -5.46 -5.16 2.93
CA MET A 22 -6.21 -3.92 3.09
C MET A 22 -7.13 -3.64 1.88
N VAL A 23 -6.64 -3.87 0.66
CA VAL A 23 -7.37 -3.57 -0.58
C VAL A 23 -8.36 -4.69 -0.95
N ASP A 24 -8.08 -5.94 -0.55
CA ASP A 24 -8.97 -7.09 -0.79
C ASP A 24 -10.15 -7.14 0.20
N ASP A 25 -10.15 -6.29 1.23
CA ASP A 25 -11.25 -6.14 2.17
C ASP A 25 -12.40 -5.30 1.60
N SER A 26 -13.53 -5.94 1.31
CA SER A 26 -14.75 -5.27 0.83
C SER A 26 -15.30 -4.17 1.76
N SER A 27 -14.93 -4.15 3.05
CA SER A 27 -15.32 -3.09 3.97
C SER A 27 -14.58 -1.77 3.70
N THR A 28 -13.41 -1.85 3.04
CA THR A 28 -12.59 -0.69 2.69
C THR A 28 -12.84 -0.20 1.27
N ASP A 29 -13.65 -0.91 0.46
CA ASP A 29 -13.96 -0.58 -0.95
C ASP A 29 -14.42 0.87 -1.18
N ALA A 30 -15.09 1.48 -0.19
CA ALA A 30 -15.50 2.89 -0.26
C ALA A 30 -14.34 3.90 -0.18
N ILE A 31 -13.18 3.45 0.30
CA ILE A 31 -11.97 4.26 0.54
C ILE A 31 -10.84 3.83 -0.42
N VAL A 32 -10.64 2.52 -0.59
CA VAL A 32 -9.68 1.92 -1.50
C VAL A 32 -10.25 0.62 -2.05
N SER A 33 -10.15 0.39 -3.36
CA SER A 33 -10.63 -0.85 -3.97
C SER A 33 -9.71 -1.33 -5.06
N TRP A 34 -9.80 -2.61 -5.41
CA TRP A 34 -9.18 -3.13 -6.62
C TRP A 34 -9.76 -2.46 -7.87
N SER A 35 -8.88 -2.14 -8.82
CA SER A 35 -9.26 -1.87 -10.21
C SER A 35 -9.90 -3.12 -10.82
N GLY A 36 -10.75 -2.98 -11.83
CA GLY A 36 -11.44 -4.10 -12.47
C GLY A 36 -10.54 -5.22 -13.00
N SER A 37 -9.23 -4.96 -13.17
CA SER A 37 -8.24 -5.97 -13.55
C SER A 37 -7.57 -6.71 -12.37
N ARG A 38 -7.85 -6.35 -11.09
CA ARG A 38 -7.16 -6.82 -9.88
C ARG A 38 -5.62 -6.74 -9.93
N LYS A 39 -5.10 -5.86 -10.79
CA LYS A 39 -3.67 -5.60 -10.99
C LYS A 39 -3.23 -4.23 -10.46
N SER A 40 -4.17 -3.42 -10.03
CA SER A 40 -3.91 -2.13 -9.41
C SER A 40 -5.06 -1.83 -8.48
N PHE A 41 -4.87 -0.86 -7.60
CA PHE A 41 -5.91 -0.40 -6.69
C PHE A 41 -6.05 1.11 -6.80
N VAL A 42 -7.25 1.59 -6.51
CA VAL A 42 -7.60 3.01 -6.59
C VAL A 42 -7.94 3.47 -5.19
N VAL A 43 -7.31 4.55 -4.75
CA VAL A 43 -7.62 5.21 -3.49
C VAL A 43 -8.65 6.30 -3.78
N TRP A 44 -9.92 6.01 -3.51
CA TRP A 44 -11.04 6.92 -3.72
C TRP A 44 -11.02 8.11 -2.75
N ASN A 45 -10.61 7.86 -1.50
CA ASN A 45 -10.59 8.88 -0.45
C ASN A 45 -9.25 8.88 0.30
N PRO A 46 -8.22 9.59 -0.22
CA PRO A 46 -6.89 9.65 0.41
C PRO A 46 -6.88 10.14 1.87
N PRO A 47 -7.66 11.17 2.28
CA PRO A 47 -7.68 11.58 3.69
C PRO A 47 -8.22 10.49 4.63
N GLU A 48 -9.31 9.80 4.26
CA GLU A 48 -9.85 8.71 5.08
C GLU A 48 -8.96 7.47 5.04
N PHE A 49 -8.32 7.18 3.90
CA PHE A 49 -7.31 6.13 3.79
C PHE A 49 -6.18 6.34 4.81
N ALA A 50 -5.67 7.56 4.90
CA ALA A 50 -4.60 7.90 5.82
C ALA A 50 -5.04 7.85 7.30
N ARG A 51 -6.29 8.20 7.58
CA ARG A 51 -6.80 8.32 8.95
C ARG A 51 -7.40 7.05 9.53
N LEU A 52 -7.96 6.18 8.68
CA LEU A 52 -8.65 4.95 9.08
C LEU A 52 -7.84 3.69 8.76
N LEU A 53 -7.29 3.59 7.54
CA LEU A 53 -6.65 2.37 7.06
C LEU A 53 -5.18 2.32 7.48
N LEU A 54 -4.42 3.39 7.28
CA LEU A 54 -3.01 3.40 7.66
C LEU A 54 -2.77 3.06 9.15
N PRO A 55 -3.45 3.63 10.15
CA PRO A 55 -3.23 3.25 11.55
C PRO A 55 -3.75 1.84 11.91
N SER A 56 -4.70 1.29 11.13
CA SER A 56 -5.21 -0.08 11.34
C SER A 56 -4.23 -1.15 10.85
N TYR A 57 -3.51 -0.88 9.76
CA TYR A 57 -2.60 -1.85 9.13
C TYR A 57 -1.11 -1.55 9.37
N PHE A 58 -0.74 -0.28 9.54
CA PHE A 58 0.62 0.24 9.72
C PHE A 58 0.76 1.04 11.02
N LYS A 59 2.01 1.24 11.48
CA LYS A 59 2.31 2.02 12.70
C LYS A 59 2.39 3.54 12.47
N HIS A 60 1.90 4.02 11.32
CA HIS A 60 1.86 5.44 10.99
C HIS A 60 0.58 5.73 10.22
N ASN A 61 0.15 6.99 10.23
CA ASN A 61 -0.98 7.50 9.45
C ASN A 61 -0.52 8.40 8.28
N ASN A 62 0.79 8.42 7.99
CA ASN A 62 1.34 9.29 6.95
C ASN A 62 1.22 8.63 5.57
N PHE A 63 0.39 9.22 4.71
CA PHE A 63 0.17 8.77 3.33
C PHE A 63 1.45 8.85 2.49
N SER A 64 2.26 9.90 2.64
CA SER A 64 3.51 10.06 1.91
C SER A 64 4.51 8.94 2.21
N SER A 65 4.56 8.48 3.46
CA SER A 65 5.39 7.32 3.85
C SER A 65 4.91 6.02 3.22
N PHE A 66 3.60 5.87 3.05
CA PHE A 66 2.99 4.72 2.38
C PHE A 66 3.30 4.72 0.88
N ILE A 67 3.08 5.85 0.20
CA ILE A 67 3.41 6.04 -1.22
C ILE A 67 4.89 5.82 -1.49
N ARG A 68 5.78 6.29 -0.60
CA ARG A 68 7.22 6.08 -0.75
C ARG A 68 7.62 4.61 -0.63
N GLN A 69 6.97 3.85 0.25
CA GLN A 69 7.16 2.41 0.33
C GLN A 69 6.67 1.73 -0.95
N LEU A 70 5.46 2.07 -1.44
CA LEU A 70 4.92 1.58 -2.72
C LEU A 70 5.87 1.82 -3.89
N ASN A 71 6.33 3.07 -4.08
CA ASN A 71 7.28 3.42 -5.15
C ASN A 71 8.56 2.57 -5.09
N THR A 72 9.02 2.20 -3.90
CA THR A 72 10.23 1.37 -3.73
C THR A 72 10.01 -0.05 -4.26
N TYR A 73 8.78 -0.58 -4.18
CA TYR A 73 8.41 -1.92 -4.66
C TYR A 73 7.93 -1.92 -6.12
N GLU A 74 7.24 -0.87 -6.57
CA GLU A 74 6.84 -0.67 -7.98
C GLU A 74 8.06 -0.55 -8.91
N ILE A 75 9.15 0.07 -8.44
CA ILE A 75 10.41 0.16 -9.19
C ILE A 75 11.14 -1.21 -9.25
N ARG A 76 10.83 -2.14 -8.35
CA ARG A 76 11.63 -3.38 -8.18
C ARG A 76 10.97 -4.65 -8.69
N GLU A 77 9.65 -4.80 -8.66
CA GLU A 77 9.08 -6.13 -8.92
C GLU A 77 7.70 -6.18 -9.58
N ILE A 78 6.83 -5.16 -9.46
CA ILE A 78 5.45 -5.30 -9.97
C ILE A 78 4.93 -3.96 -10.50
N ASN A 79 4.60 -3.94 -11.79
CA ASN A 79 3.97 -2.83 -12.49
C ASN A 79 2.50 -2.71 -12.05
N TRP A 80 2.27 -2.18 -10.84
CA TRP A 80 0.99 -1.69 -10.40
C TRP A 80 0.95 -0.20 -10.72
N THR A 81 -0.05 0.24 -11.47
CA THR A 81 -0.23 1.66 -11.79
C THR A 81 -1.32 2.20 -10.87
N LEU A 82 -0.94 3.05 -9.91
CA LEU A 82 -1.89 3.87 -9.18
C LEU A 82 -2.40 4.96 -10.14
N ASP A 83 -3.62 4.76 -10.65
CA ASP A 83 -4.27 5.76 -11.50
C ASP A 83 -4.82 6.86 -10.58
N PHE A 84 -4.08 7.96 -10.50
CA PHE A 84 -4.54 9.17 -9.81
C PHE A 84 -5.19 10.08 -10.85
N PRO A 85 -6.46 10.49 -10.68
CA PRO A 85 -7.07 11.50 -11.55
C PRO A 85 -6.25 12.81 -11.52
N ASP A 86 -6.14 13.44 -12.68
CA ASP A 86 -5.03 14.26 -13.17
C ASP A 86 -4.76 15.62 -12.47
N ASN A 87 -4.67 15.69 -11.15
CA ASN A 87 -4.35 16.97 -10.47
C ASN A 87 -3.58 16.91 -9.14
N TRP A 88 -2.86 15.83 -8.84
CA TRP A 88 -2.08 15.73 -7.61
C TRP A 88 -0.57 15.76 -7.92
N THR A 89 -0.05 16.97 -8.14
CA THR A 89 1.40 17.20 -8.16
C THR A 89 1.93 17.12 -6.71
N LEU A 90 3.05 16.41 -6.53
CA LEU A 90 3.77 16.23 -5.26
C LEU A 90 4.10 17.55 -4.54
#